data_AF-A0A3D5FUT7-F1
#
_entry.id   AF-A0A3D5FUT7-F1
#
_cell.length_a   1.000
_cell.length_b   1.000
_cell.length_c   1.000
_cell.angle_alpha   90.00
_cell.angle_beta   90.00
_cell.angle_gamma   90.00
#
_symmetry.space_group_name_H-M   'P 1'
#
loop_
_entity.id
_entity.type
_entity.pdbx_description
1 polymer ?
#
loop_
_entity_poly.entity_id
_entity_poly.type
_entity_poly.pdbx_seq_one_letter_code
_entity_poly.pdbx_strand_id
1 'polypeptide(L)'
;MASLARAADEVALISDQAGLSLSQLALRYVLFSDVGNVTIVGTAHAQELAQNLAASTAGPLPSDVVAALSHVEVEDSELLHPSSWPEQPIPSTR
;
A
#
# COMPACT_ATOMS: atom_id res chain seq x y z
N MET A 1 -4.25 13.12 11.20
CA MET A 1 -5.16 12.29 10.37
C MET A 1 -5.38 12.84 8.97
N ALA A 2 -5.64 14.14 8.76
CA ALA A 2 -5.85 14.70 7.43
C ALA A 2 -4.67 14.47 6.46
N SER A 3 -3.42 14.46 6.95
CA SER A 3 -2.23 14.13 6.17
C SER A 3 -2.19 12.67 5.73
N LEU A 4 -2.44 11.72 6.63
CA LEU A 4 -2.49 10.28 6.28
C LEU A 4 -3.61 9.95 5.29
N ALA A 5 -4.80 10.53 5.48
CA ALA A 5 -5.91 10.36 4.54
C ALA A 5 -5.55 10.89 3.14
N ARG A 6 -4.91 12.06 3.07
CA ARG A 6 -4.44 12.65 1.81
C ARG A 6 -3.40 11.77 1.10
N ALA A 7 -2.43 11.25 1.85
CA ALA A 7 -1.43 10.32 1.30
C ALA A 7 -2.09 9.04 0.77
N ALA A 8 -3.08 8.50 1.48
CA ALA A 8 -3.84 7.34 1.02
C ALA A 8 -4.64 7.64 -0.27
N ASP A 9 -5.26 8.82 -0.37
CA ASP A 9 -5.98 9.26 -1.57
C ASP A 9 -5.02 9.46 -2.77
N GLU A 10 -3.81 9.97 -2.51
CA GLU A 10 -2.77 10.14 -3.53
C GLU A 10 -2.29 8.78 -4.08
N VAL A 11 -2.03 7.80 -3.21
CA VAL A 11 -1.67 6.44 -3.64
C VAL A 11 -2.81 5.79 -4.41
N ALA A 12 -4.07 6.01 -3.99
CA ALA A 12 -5.23 5.50 -4.72
C ALA A 12 -5.28 6.08 -6.15
N LEU A 13 -5.04 7.38 -6.30
CA LEU A 13 -4.98 8.03 -7.62
C LEU A 13 -3.85 7.46 -8.50
N ILE A 14 -2.66 7.25 -7.94
CA ILE A 14 -1.53 6.61 -8.65
C ILE A 14 -1.92 5.20 -9.12
N SER A 15 -2.61 4.43 -8.27
CA SER A 15 -3.06 3.08 -8.62
C SER A 15 -4.07 3.08 -9.78
N ASP A 16 -5.03 4.00 -9.76
CA ASP A 16 -6.04 4.16 -10.80
C ASP A 16 -5.40 4.57 -12.14
N GLN A 17 -4.45 5.51 -12.11
CA GLN A 17 -3.71 5.95 -13.30
C GLN A 17 -2.85 4.82 -13.89
N ALA A 18 -2.31 3.94 -13.05
CA ALA A 18 -1.55 2.77 -13.48
C ALA A 18 -2.43 1.60 -13.95
N GLY A 19 -3.75 1.70 -13.81
CA GLY A 19 -4.68 0.61 -14.14
C GLY A 19 -4.53 -0.61 -13.23
N LEU A 20 -4.10 -0.40 -11.98
CA LEU A 20 -3.86 -1.45 -10.99
C LEU A 20 -4.84 -1.30 -9.84
N SER A 21 -5.26 -2.42 -9.23
CA SER A 21 -5.90 -2.31 -7.92
C SER A 21 -4.88 -1.83 -6.88
N LEU A 22 -5.35 -1.11 -5.86
CA LEU A 22 -4.50 -0.68 -4.75
C LEU A 22 -3.74 -1.85 -4.11
N SER A 23 -4.39 -3.01 -3.97
CA SER A 23 -3.76 -4.23 -3.45
C SER A 23 -2.65 -4.78 -4.35
N GLN A 24 -2.84 -4.76 -5.68
CA GLN A 24 -1.81 -5.19 -6.63
C GLN A 24 -0.61 -4.24 -6.60
N LEU A 25 -0.87 -2.94 -6.57
CA LEU A 25 0.17 -1.92 -6.47
C LEU A 25 0.98 -2.09 -5.17
N ALA A 26 0.30 -2.18 -4.02
CA ALA A 26 0.96 -2.32 -2.72
C ALA A 26 1.81 -3.58 -2.63
N LEU A 27 1.27 -4.73 -3.06
CA LEU A 27 1.99 -6.00 -3.05
C LEU A 27 3.22 -5.96 -3.96
N ARG A 28 3.08 -5.50 -5.20
CA ARG A 28 4.21 -5.43 -6.15
C ARG A 28 5.26 -4.43 -5.70
N TYR A 29 4.86 -3.33 -5.06
CA TYR A 29 5.79 -2.34 -4.52
C TYR A 29 6.73 -2.96 -3.46
N VAL A 30 6.18 -3.66 -2.47
CA VAL A 30 6.99 -4.28 -1.40
C VAL A 30 7.74 -5.53 -1.89
N LEU A 31 7.12 -6.34 -2.75
CA LEU A 31 7.70 -7.60 -3.22
C LEU A 31 8.97 -7.42 -4.05
N PHE A 32 9.02 -6.35 -4.85
CA PHE A 32 10.16 -6.03 -5.72
C PHE A 32 11.02 -4.88 -5.17
N SER A 33 10.83 -4.51 -3.90
CA SER A 33 11.66 -3.53 -3.22
C SER A 33 13.02 -4.14 -2.85
N ASP A 34 14.06 -3.31 -2.86
CA ASP A 34 15.42 -3.64 -2.44
C ASP A 34 15.62 -3.59 -0.91
N VAL A 35 14.66 -3.06 -0.14
CA VAL A 35 14.78 -2.95 1.32
C VAL A 35 14.40 -4.22 2.09
N GLY A 36 13.70 -5.17 1.45
CA GLY A 36 13.19 -6.38 2.11
C GLY A 36 13.59 -7.66 1.39
N ASN A 37 13.91 -8.73 2.14
CA ASN A 37 14.23 -10.03 1.56
C ASN A 37 13.01 -10.91 1.30
N VAL A 38 11.95 -10.75 2.09
CA VAL A 38 10.73 -11.56 2.04
C VAL A 38 9.53 -10.67 2.28
N THR A 39 8.51 -10.78 1.42
CA THR A 39 7.20 -10.18 1.63
C THR A 39 6.23 -11.23 2.17
N ILE A 40 5.57 -10.92 3.29
CA ILE A 40 4.55 -11.76 3.90
C ILE A 40 3.18 -11.14 3.60
N VAL A 41 2.29 -11.91 3.00
CA VAL A 41 0.89 -11.52 2.78
C VAL A 41 -0.04 -12.44 3.54
N GLY A 42 -0.98 -11.86 4.28
CA GLY A 42 -2.04 -12.57 4.99
C GLY A 42 -3.39 -12.36 4.31
N THR A 43 -4.18 -13.42 4.21
CA THR A 43 -5.58 -13.36 3.76
C THR A 43 -6.37 -14.51 4.37
N ALA A 44 -7.66 -14.29 4.60
CA ALA A 44 -8.61 -15.32 5.02
C ALA A 44 -9.42 -15.91 3.84
N HIS A 45 -9.20 -15.44 2.61
CA HIS A 45 -10.03 -15.77 1.45
C HIS A 45 -9.18 -16.34 0.30
N ALA A 46 -9.58 -17.49 -0.23
CA ALA A 46 -8.87 -18.14 -1.35
C ALA A 46 -8.78 -17.25 -2.60
N GLN A 47 -9.79 -16.40 -2.84
CA GLN A 47 -9.80 -15.48 -3.98
C GLN A 47 -8.73 -14.39 -3.87
N GLU A 48 -8.56 -13.81 -2.68
CA GLU A 48 -7.51 -12.83 -2.40
C GLU A 48 -6.11 -13.47 -2.53
N LEU A 49 -5.96 -14.74 -2.10
CA LEU A 49 -4.72 -15.48 -2.30
C LEU A 49 -4.38 -15.64 -3.80
N ALA A 50 -5.36 -15.99 -4.62
CA ALA A 50 -5.18 -16.09 -6.07
C ALA A 50 -4.79 -14.75 -6.70
N GLN A 51 -5.39 -13.65 -6.24
CA GLN A 51 -5.03 -12.29 -6.67
C GLN A 51 -3.61 -11.91 -6.27
N ASN A 52 -3.19 -12.25 -5.04
CA ASN A 52 -1.83 -12.02 -4.57
C ASN A 52 -0.79 -12.79 -5.40
N LEU A 53 -1.10 -14.04 -5.76
CA LEU A 53 -0.25 -14.85 -6.63
C LEU A 53 -0.17 -14.30 -8.06
N ALA A 54 -1.28 -13.83 -8.62
CA ALA A 54 -1.29 -13.18 -9.92
C ALA A 54 -0.45 -11.88 -9.89
N ALA A 55 -0.56 -11.08 -8.84
CA ALA A 55 0.23 -9.86 -8.67
C ALA A 55 1.73 -10.13 -8.54
N SER A 56 2.13 -11.19 -7.82
CA SER A 56 3.55 -11.54 -7.66
C SER A 56 4.18 -12.03 -8.96
N THR A 57 3.42 -12.75 -9.78
CA THR A 57 3.87 -13.25 -11.09
C THR A 57 3.90 -12.17 -12.18
N ALA A 58 3.18 -11.06 -12.02
CA ALA A 58 3.17 -9.94 -12.96
C ALA A 58 4.47 -9.14 -13.02
N GLY A 59 5.41 -9.38 -12.10
CA GLY A 59 6.72 -8.72 -12.07
C GLY A 59 6.69 -7.31 -11.44
N PRO A 60 7.83 -6.60 -11.47
CA PRO A 60 7.98 -5.30 -10.83
C PRO A 60 7.03 -4.26 -11.42
N LEU A 61 6.73 -3.22 -10.64
CA LEU A 61 5.98 -2.06 -11.12
C LEU A 61 6.78 -1.30 -12.18
N PRO A 62 6.10 -0.59 -13.10
CA PRO A 62 6.75 0.39 -13.96
C PRO A 62 7.54 1.42 -13.13
N SER A 63 8.71 1.85 -13.62
CA SER A 63 9.63 2.70 -12.87
C SER A 63 9.05 4.09 -12.56
N ASP A 64 8.21 4.61 -13.45
CA ASP A 64 7.47 5.85 -13.28
C ASP A 64 6.44 5.75 -12.15
N VAL A 65 5.77 4.59 -12.01
CA VAL A 65 4.87 4.33 -10.89
C VAL A 65 5.64 4.27 -9.57
N VAL A 66 6.79 3.59 -9.54
CA VAL A 66 7.65 3.54 -8.34
C VAL A 66 8.14 4.95 -7.96
N ALA A 67 8.55 5.75 -8.94
CA ALA A 67 8.97 7.13 -8.71
C ALA A 67 7.83 7.98 -8.14
N ALA A 68 6.62 7.86 -8.69
CA ALA A 68 5.44 8.56 -8.15
C ALA A 68 5.15 8.17 -6.69
N LEU A 69 5.21 6.87 -6.36
CA LEU A 69 5.01 6.40 -4.99
C LEU A 69 6.09 6.90 -4.04
N SER A 70 7.33 7.03 -4.49
CA SER A 70 8.44 7.54 -3.66
C SER A 70 8.29 9.01 -3.26
N HIS A 71 7.42 9.76 -3.93
CA HIS A 71 7.11 11.14 -3.61
C HIS A 71 5.94 11.30 -2.63
N VAL A 72 5.22 10.21 -2.32
CA VAL A 72 4.15 10.25 -1.33
C VAL A 72 4.75 10.23 0.06
N GLU A 73 4.54 11.31 0.80
CA GLU A 73 5.04 11.45 2.17
C GLU A 73 3.89 11.68 3.16
N VAL A 74 4.02 11.10 4.35
CA VAL A 74 3.17 11.42 5.49
C VAL A 74 3.90 12.44 6.35
N GLU A 75 3.50 13.71 6.26
CA GLU A 75 4.14 14.84 6.97
C GLU A 75 4.26 14.62 8.49
N ASP A 76 3.28 13.95 9.07
CA ASP A 76 3.21 13.66 10.50
C ASP A 76 3.59 12.20 10.76
N SER A 77 4.87 11.95 11.02
CA SER A 77 5.42 10.61 11.25
C SER A 77 4.80 9.91 12.46
N GLU A 78 4.29 10.66 13.45
CA GLU A 78 3.58 10.08 14.60
C GLU A 78 2.40 9.23 14.15
N LEU A 79 1.74 9.55 13.04
CA LEU A 79 0.63 8.72 12.52
C LEU A 79 1.06 7.32 12.08
N LEU A 80 2.35 7.10 11.80
CA LEU A 80 2.92 5.82 11.39
C LEU A 80 3.54 5.04 12.55
N HIS A 81 3.67 5.64 13.72
CA HIS A 81 4.28 5.02 14.89
C HIS A 81 3.23 4.20 15.68
N PRO A 82 3.37 2.87 15.81
CA PRO A 82 2.37 2.06 16.49
C PRO A 82 2.09 2.45 17.95
N SER A 83 3.05 3.11 18.62
CA SER A 83 2.91 3.60 20.00
C SER A 83 1.99 4.81 20.13
N SER A 84 1.69 5.51 19.04
CA SER A 84 0.78 6.67 19.03
C SER A 84 -0.66 6.29 18.69
N TRP A 85 -0.90 5.03 18.29
CA TRP A 85 -2.22 4.57 17.85
C TRP A 85 -3.18 4.45 19.04
N PRO A 86 -4.45 4.83 18.86
CA PRO A 86 -5.44 4.74 19.92
C PRO A 86 -5.69 3.27 20.29
N GLU A 87 -5.80 2.98 21.59
CA GLU A 87 -6.10 1.62 22.09
C GLU A 87 -7.48 1.11 21.62
N GLN A 88 -8.41 2.04 21.36
CA GLN A 88 -9.72 1.72 20.82
C GLN A 88 -9.80 2.14 19.35
N PRO A 89 -10.40 1.30 18.48
CA PRO A 89 -10.64 1.67 17.09
C PRO A 89 -11.47 2.96 17.03
N ILE A 90 -11.01 3.92 16.22
CA ILE A 90 -11.79 5.11 15.94
C ILE A 90 -13.00 4.67 15.10
N PRO A 91 -14.25 4.93 15.53
CA PRO A 91 -15.42 4.52 14.76
C PRO A 91 -15.36 5.15 13.37
N SER A 92 -15.47 4.32 12.34
CA SER A 92 -15.49 4.76 10.94
C SER A 92 -16.76 5.59 10.72
N THR A 93 -16.61 6.88 10.41
CA THR A 93 -17.72 7.80 10.09
C THR A 93 -18.14 7.75 8.61
N ARG A 94 -17.80 6.67 7.89
CA ARG A 94 -18.34 6.42 6.56
C ARG A 94 -19.73 5.82 6.61
#